data_AF-A0A1J9QXA6-F1
#
_entry.id   AF-A0A1J9QXA6-F1
#
_cell.length_a   1.000
_cell.length_b   1.000
_cell.length_c   1.000
_cell.angle_alpha   90.00
_cell.angle_beta   90.00
_cell.angle_gamma   90.00
#
_symmetry.space_group_name_H-M   'P 1'
#
loop_
_entity.id
_entity.type
_entity.pdbx_description
1 polymer ?
#
loop_
_entity_poly.entity_id
_entity_poly.type
_entity_poly.pdbx_seq_one_letter_code
_entity_poly.pdbx_strand_id
1 'polypeptide(L)'
;MYTDTPLADSNTKVPNWQCPFTIEASHMVLSHNAFIRGFNSIYQQAPRPQKATDKSDFVGYCQAWIECVKTHHHYEETELFPNINKAAGTTGLMEDAVQEHELIYGGMDRMKAYYLDEYAEFLRR
;
A
#
# COMPACT_ATOMS: atom_id res chain seq x y z
N MET A 1 11.75 15.10 -20.67
CA MET A 1 12.56 14.94 -19.44
C MET A 1 11.74 15.49 -18.30
N TYR A 2 11.42 14.69 -17.30
CA TYR A 2 10.82 15.20 -16.07
C TYR A 2 11.83 16.16 -15.43
N THR A 3 11.50 17.45 -15.41
CA THR A 3 12.27 18.47 -14.70
C THR A 3 11.66 18.63 -13.31
N ASP A 4 11.69 17.56 -12.51
CA ASP A 4 11.37 17.71 -11.11
C ASP A 4 12.49 18.54 -10.50
N THR A 5 12.12 19.77 -10.11
CA THR A 5 12.97 20.58 -9.25
C THR A 5 13.13 19.78 -7.97
N PRO A 6 14.36 19.44 -7.53
CA PRO A 6 14.53 18.75 -6.27
C PRO A 6 13.76 19.47 -5.18
N LEU A 7 13.07 18.73 -4.30
CA LEU A 7 12.47 19.32 -3.11
C LEU A 7 13.51 20.24 -2.47
N ALA A 8 13.12 21.48 -2.18
CA ALA A 8 14.02 22.48 -1.61
C ALA A 8 14.75 21.87 -0.41
N ASP A 9 16.04 22.15 -0.28
CA ASP A 9 16.85 21.60 0.81
C ASP A 9 16.12 21.89 2.13
N SER A 10 15.83 20.82 2.87
CA SER A 10 15.19 20.94 4.17
C SER A 10 16.09 21.81 5.04
N ASN A 11 15.50 22.72 5.83
CA ASN A 11 16.21 23.55 6.83
C ASN A 11 16.87 22.72 7.97
N THR A 12 17.06 21.43 7.75
CA THR A 12 17.73 20.50 8.63
C THR A 12 19.24 20.70 8.55
N LYS A 13 19.93 20.58 9.69
CA LYS A 13 21.40 20.67 9.77
C LYS A 13 22.15 19.54 9.05
N VAL A 14 21.44 18.63 8.38
CA VAL A 14 21.96 17.47 7.66
C VAL A 14 21.53 17.53 6.20
N PRO A 15 22.33 16.99 5.25
CA PRO A 15 21.95 16.91 3.85
C PRO A 15 20.61 16.17 3.66
N ASN A 16 19.84 16.52 2.63
CA ASN A 16 18.50 15.97 2.42
C ASN A 16 18.45 14.43 2.40
N TRP A 17 19.46 13.76 1.83
CA TRP A 17 19.55 12.30 1.70
C TRP A 17 19.89 11.60 3.01
N GLN A 18 20.22 12.35 4.06
CA GLN A 18 20.43 11.85 5.43
C GLN A 18 19.31 12.28 6.38
N CYS A 19 18.37 13.12 5.92
CA CYS A 19 17.23 13.51 6.72
C CYS A 19 16.29 12.30 6.88
N PRO A 20 15.97 11.86 8.12
CA PRO A 20 15.08 10.73 8.35
C PRO A 20 13.70 10.91 7.69
N PHE A 21 13.15 12.14 7.70
CA PHE A 21 11.88 12.42 7.04
C PHE A 21 11.96 12.22 5.52
N THR A 22 13.04 12.65 4.88
CA THR A 22 13.24 12.45 3.43
C THR A 22 13.42 10.97 3.09
N ILE A 23 14.15 10.23 3.91
CA ILE A 23 14.36 8.79 3.73
C ILE A 23 13.02 8.06 3.85
N GLU A 24 12.27 8.30 4.92
CA GLU A 24 10.98 7.62 5.11
C GLU A 24 9.95 8.03 4.05
N ALA A 25 9.91 9.30 3.63
CA ALA A 25 9.08 9.71 2.50
C ALA A 25 9.44 8.95 1.22
N SER A 26 10.73 8.71 0.98
CA SER A 26 11.19 7.91 -0.17
C SER A 26 10.74 6.45 -0.07
N HIS A 27 10.84 5.84 1.12
CA HIS A 27 10.32 4.49 1.36
C HIS A 27 8.81 4.40 1.12
N MET A 28 8.03 5.37 1.64
CA MET A 28 6.59 5.43 1.44
C MET A 28 6.23 5.50 -0.03
N VAL A 29 6.88 6.38 -0.80
CA VAL A 29 6.66 6.51 -2.25
C VAL A 29 6.95 5.20 -2.98
N LEU A 30 8.01 4.49 -2.60
CA LEU A 30 8.35 3.20 -3.23
C LEU A 30 7.31 2.12 -2.92
N SER A 31 6.92 1.96 -1.64
CA SER A 31 5.91 0.99 -1.21
C SER A 31 4.56 1.27 -1.87
N HIS A 32 4.08 2.52 -1.80
CA HIS A 32 2.78 2.91 -2.37
C HIS A 32 2.74 2.73 -3.89
N ASN A 33 3.84 3.06 -4.58
CA ASN A 33 3.96 2.79 -6.00
C ASN A 33 3.90 1.29 -6.35
N ALA A 34 4.44 0.42 -5.48
CA ALA A 34 4.32 -1.02 -5.64
C ALA A 34 2.86 -1.49 -5.45
N PHE A 35 2.16 -0.94 -4.45
CA PHE A 35 0.74 -1.27 -4.22
C PHE A 35 -0.15 -0.86 -5.38
N ILE A 36 0.02 0.36 -5.90
CA ILE A 36 -0.74 0.86 -7.07
C ILE A 36 -0.49 -0.03 -8.29
N ARG A 37 0.76 -0.42 -8.55
CA ARG A 37 1.11 -1.31 -9.66
C ARG A 37 0.52 -2.72 -9.47
N GLY A 38 0.54 -3.24 -8.25
CA GLY A 38 -0.09 -4.51 -7.91
C GLY A 38 -1.61 -4.48 -8.10
N PHE A 39 -2.28 -3.41 -7.68
CA PHE A 39 -3.71 -3.27 -7.89
C PHE A 39 -4.08 -3.14 -9.37
N ASN A 40 -3.32 -2.33 -10.12
CA ASN A 40 -3.50 -2.19 -11.56
C ASN A 40 -3.29 -3.51 -12.30
N SER A 41 -2.31 -4.32 -11.88
CA SER A 41 -2.10 -5.64 -12.48
C SER A 41 -3.28 -6.56 -12.19
N ILE A 42 -3.78 -6.60 -10.95
CA ILE A 42 -4.97 -7.37 -10.57
C ILE A 42 -6.15 -7.01 -11.47
N TYR A 43 -6.46 -5.72 -11.60
CA TYR A 43 -7.57 -5.26 -12.43
C TYR A 43 -7.41 -5.65 -13.90
N GLN A 44 -6.21 -5.47 -14.47
CA GLN A 44 -5.94 -5.77 -15.89
C GLN A 44 -5.87 -7.27 -16.20
N GLN A 45 -5.48 -8.10 -15.22
CA GLN A 45 -5.35 -9.54 -15.39
C GLN A 45 -6.62 -10.30 -15.01
N ALA A 46 -7.54 -9.73 -14.22
CA ALA A 46 -8.77 -10.40 -13.76
C ALA A 46 -9.54 -11.22 -14.82
N PRO A 47 -9.74 -10.77 -16.08
CA PRO A 47 -10.48 -11.54 -17.08
C PRO A 47 -9.64 -12.59 -17.84
N ARG A 48 -8.35 -12.72 -17.54
CA ARG A 48 -7.40 -13.49 -18.38
C ARG A 48 -7.17 -14.94 -17.94
N PRO A 49 -7.10 -15.30 -16.64
CA PRO A 49 -6.93 -16.69 -16.22
C PRO A 49 -8.03 -17.60 -16.77
N GLN A 50 -7.64 -18.61 -17.56
CA GLN A 50 -8.60 -19.55 -18.17
C GLN A 50 -8.59 -20.91 -17.45
N LYS A 51 -7.40 -21.40 -17.09
CA LYS A 51 -7.25 -22.69 -16.42
C LYS A 51 -7.50 -22.55 -14.92
N ALA A 52 -7.99 -23.62 -14.30
CA ALA A 52 -8.20 -23.66 -12.85
C ALA A 52 -6.91 -23.35 -12.05
N THR A 53 -5.75 -23.80 -12.54
CA THR A 53 -4.45 -23.49 -11.93
C THR A 53 -4.15 -22.00 -11.97
N ASP A 54 -4.28 -21.38 -13.14
CA ASP A 54 -3.99 -19.94 -13.33
C ASP A 54 -4.94 -19.07 -12.50
N LYS A 55 -6.19 -19.52 -12.35
CA LYS A 55 -7.20 -18.89 -11.49
C LYS A 55 -6.82 -18.97 -10.01
N SER A 56 -6.40 -20.15 -9.55
CA SER A 56 -5.90 -20.36 -8.18
C SER A 56 -4.69 -19.46 -7.90
N ASP A 57 -3.72 -19.43 -8.80
CA ASP A 57 -2.52 -18.59 -8.66
C ASP A 57 -2.87 -17.09 -8.66
N PHE A 58 -3.81 -16.68 -9.51
CA PHE A 58 -4.31 -15.30 -9.54
C PHE A 58 -4.99 -14.91 -8.22
N VAL A 59 -5.81 -15.79 -7.64
CA VAL A 59 -6.42 -15.56 -6.32
C VAL A 59 -5.34 -15.45 -5.24
N GLY A 60 -4.34 -16.34 -5.25
CA GLY A 60 -3.22 -16.27 -4.32
C GLY A 60 -2.45 -14.95 -4.43
N TYR A 61 -2.22 -14.46 -5.65
CA TYR A 61 -1.62 -13.15 -5.90
C TYR A 61 -2.45 -12.00 -5.34
N CYS A 62 -3.77 -12.04 -5.55
CA CYS A 62 -4.71 -11.05 -5.01
C CYS A 62 -4.69 -11.02 -3.48
N GLN A 63 -4.68 -12.19 -2.84
CA GLN A 63 -4.58 -12.31 -1.38
C GLN A 63 -3.24 -11.78 -0.86
N ALA A 64 -2.14 -12.11 -1.53
CA ALA A 64 -0.81 -11.59 -1.16
C ALA A 64 -0.75 -10.06 -1.24
N TRP A 65 -1.37 -9.45 -2.25
CA TRP A 65 -1.48 -7.99 -2.36
C TRP A 65 -2.27 -7.39 -1.17
N ILE A 66 -3.42 -7.97 -0.83
CA ILE A 66 -4.24 -7.52 0.32
C ILE A 66 -3.43 -7.58 1.63
N GLU A 67 -2.77 -8.70 1.90
CA GLU A 67 -1.99 -8.87 3.13
C GLU A 67 -0.77 -7.94 3.16
N CYS A 68 -0.16 -7.63 2.00
CA CYS A 68 0.94 -6.69 1.91
C CYS A 68 0.51 -5.27 2.28
N VAL A 69 -0.61 -4.79 1.72
CA VAL A 69 -1.18 -3.47 2.05
C VAL A 69 -1.60 -3.40 3.52
N LYS A 70 -2.31 -4.43 4.02
CA LYS A 70 -2.71 -4.50 5.44
C LYS A 70 -1.51 -4.45 6.39
N THR A 71 -0.46 -5.21 6.09
CA THR A 71 0.76 -5.24 6.92
C THR A 71 1.48 -3.89 6.91
N HIS A 72 1.54 -3.24 5.75
CA HIS A 72 2.13 -1.91 5.59
C HIS A 72 1.38 -0.87 6.43
N HIS A 73 0.05 -0.81 6.30
CA HIS A 73 -0.78 0.10 7.10
C HIS A 73 -0.71 -0.18 8.60
N HIS A 74 -0.69 -1.45 9.00
CA HIS A 74 -0.52 -1.81 10.40
C HIS A 74 0.81 -1.28 10.98
N TYR A 75 1.91 -1.46 10.26
CA TYR A 75 3.20 -0.89 10.64
C TYR A 75 3.17 0.64 10.70
N GLU A 76 2.54 1.28 9.71
CA GLU A 76 2.40 2.73 9.69
C GLU A 76 1.68 3.24 10.95
N GLU A 77 0.53 2.66 11.26
CA GLU A 77 -0.33 3.10 12.36
C GLU A 77 0.25 2.79 13.75
N THR A 78 0.93 1.65 13.90
CA THR A 78 1.43 1.20 15.20
C THR A 78 2.84 1.70 15.51
N GLU A 79 3.67 1.94 14.50
CA GLU A 79 5.08 2.27 14.68
C GLU A 79 5.47 3.59 14.02
N LEU A 80 5.22 3.75 12.71
CA LEU A 80 5.76 4.89 11.98
C LEU A 80 5.09 6.22 12.35
N PHE A 81 3.76 6.29 12.30
CA PHE A 81 2.99 7.51 12.55
C PHE A 81 3.18 8.04 13.98
N PRO A 82 3.16 7.21 15.04
CA PRO A 82 3.54 7.66 16.38
C PRO A 82 4.94 8.27 16.45
N ASN A 83 5.91 7.67 15.76
CA ASN A 83 7.28 8.17 15.72
C ASN A 83 7.41 9.48 14.91
N ILE A 84 6.66 9.64 13.82
CA ILE A 84 6.59 10.91 13.07
C ILE A 84 5.99 12.02 13.94
N ASN A 85 4.86 11.77 14.61
CA ASN A 85 4.22 12.73 15.52
C ASN A 85 5.21 13.20 16.60
N LYS A 86 5.94 12.25 17.21
CA LYS A 86 6.96 12.53 18.23
C LYS A 86 8.14 13.33 17.68
N ALA A 87 8.67 12.95 16.52
CA ALA A 87 9.81 13.64 15.90
C ALA A 87 9.45 15.05 15.43
N ALA A 88 8.22 15.26 14.97
CA ALA A 88 7.68 16.57 14.57
C ALA A 88 7.19 17.41 15.76
N GLY A 89 7.12 16.84 16.97
CA GLY A 89 6.57 17.51 18.16
C GLY A 89 5.09 17.90 18.02
N THR A 90 4.34 17.22 17.14
CA THR A 90 2.96 17.55 16.79
C THR A 90 2.09 16.30 16.96
N THR A 91 1.17 16.34 17.92
CA THR A 91 0.18 15.28 18.12
C THR A 91 -0.88 15.34 17.02
N GLY A 92 -1.31 14.16 16.54
CA GLY A 92 -2.38 14.05 15.55
C GLY A 92 -1.97 14.37 14.10
N LEU A 93 -0.69 14.64 13.84
CA LEU A 93 -0.21 15.01 12.50
C LEU A 93 -0.55 13.98 11.42
N MET A 94 -0.65 12.70 11.79
CA MET A 94 -0.96 11.59 10.88
C MET A 94 -2.39 11.04 11.01
N GLU A 95 -3.31 11.71 11.72
CA GLU A 95 -4.68 11.20 11.92
C GLU A 95 -5.47 11.08 10.61
N ASP A 96 -5.28 12.01 9.68
CA ASP A 96 -5.93 11.96 8.37
C ASP A 96 -5.49 10.72 7.57
N ALA A 97 -4.21 10.34 7.64
CA ALA A 97 -3.70 9.14 6.97
C ALA A 97 -4.35 7.86 7.51
N VAL A 98 -4.62 7.79 8.82
CA VAL A 98 -5.35 6.66 9.42
C VAL A 98 -6.78 6.60 8.88
N GLN A 99 -7.46 7.75 8.77
CA GLN A 99 -8.81 7.80 8.21
C GLN A 99 -8.82 7.38 6.73
N GLU A 100 -7.79 7.74 5.96
CA GLU A 100 -7.64 7.30 4.58
C GLU A 100 -7.46 5.78 4.47
N HIS A 101 -6.69 5.14 5.37
CA HIS A 101 -6.55 3.68 5.40
C HIS A 101 -7.88 2.97 5.64
N GLU A 102 -8.71 3.49 6.55
CA GLU A 102 -10.03 2.94 6.86
C GLU A 102 -10.95 2.88 5.63
N LEU A 103 -10.85 3.86 4.74
CA LEU A 103 -11.63 3.87 3.48
C LEU A 103 -11.25 2.73 2.54
N ILE A 104 -10.02 2.20 2.64
CA ILE A 104 -9.50 1.12 1.79
C ILE A 104 -9.89 -0.26 2.34
N TYR A 105 -9.87 -0.44 3.67
CA TYR A 105 -10.11 -1.75 4.30
C TYR A 105 -11.43 -2.39 3.87
N GLY A 106 -12.51 -1.62 3.84
CA GLY A 106 -13.81 -2.14 3.43
C GLY A 106 -13.83 -2.69 2.00
N GLY A 107 -13.03 -2.11 1.08
CA GLY A 107 -12.85 -2.64 -0.27
C GLY A 107 -12.06 -3.94 -0.30
N MET A 108 -10.96 -4.00 0.45
CA MET A 108 -10.11 -5.19 0.55
C MET A 108 -10.83 -6.38 1.19
N ASP A 109 -11.66 -6.13 2.21
CA ASP A 109 -12.43 -7.18 2.87
C ASP A 109 -13.49 -7.79 1.93
N ARG A 110 -14.18 -6.95 1.14
CA ARG A 110 -15.10 -7.46 0.10
C ARG A 110 -14.37 -8.27 -0.96
N MET A 111 -13.21 -7.81 -1.40
CA MET A 111 -12.40 -8.54 -2.37
C MET A 111 -11.92 -9.89 -1.81
N LYS A 112 -11.48 -9.93 -0.54
CA LYS A 112 -11.09 -11.16 0.15
C LYS A 112 -12.26 -12.13 0.29
N ALA A 113 -13.44 -11.64 0.70
CA ALA A 113 -14.65 -12.44 0.85
C ALA A 113 -15.11 -13.06 -0.48
N TYR A 114 -15.11 -12.28 -1.56
CA TYR A 114 -15.45 -12.77 -2.90
C TYR A 114 -14.63 -14.01 -3.28
N TYR A 115 -13.31 -13.98 -3.03
CA TYR A 115 -12.45 -15.12 -3.32
C TYR A 115 -12.61 -16.31 -2.38
N LEU A 116 -13.19 -16.14 -1.19
CA LEU A 116 -13.43 -17.24 -0.25
C LEU A 116 -14.80 -17.89 -0.51
N ASP A 117 -15.83 -17.08 -0.73
CA ASP A 117 -17.21 -17.52 -0.87
C ASP A 117 -17.49 -18.08 -2.27
N GLU A 118 -16.94 -17.45 -3.31
CA GLU A 118 -17.13 -17.89 -4.70
C GLU A 118 -15.96 -18.71 -5.24
N TYR A 119 -14.96 -19.05 -4.41
CA TYR A 119 -13.73 -19.74 -4.85
C TYR A 119 -14.00 -20.96 -5.72
N ALA A 120 -14.90 -21.84 -5.24
CA ALA A 120 -15.22 -23.08 -5.91
C ALA A 120 -15.98 -22.84 -7.24
N GLU A 121 -16.79 -21.79 -7.33
CA GLU A 121 -17.45 -21.42 -8.58
C GLU A 121 -16.49 -20.76 -9.57
N PHE A 122 -15.64 -19.85 -9.10
CA PHE A 122 -14.63 -19.18 -9.90
C PHE A 122 -13.68 -20.17 -10.58
N LEU A 123 -13.22 -21.20 -9.86
CA LEU A 123 -12.36 -22.25 -10.44
C LEU A 123 -13.06 -23.07 -11.54
N ARG A 124 -14.40 -23.13 -11.54
CA ARG A 124 -15.20 -23.95 -12.46
C ARG A 124 -15.69 -23.20 -13.71
N ARG A 125 -15.85 -21.87 -13.64
CA ARG A 125 -16.29 -21.01 -14.76
C ARG A 125 -15.11 -20.64 -15.64
#